data_AF-A0A3D3F1X0-F1
#
_entry.id   AF-A0A3D3F1X0-F1
#
_cell.length_a   1.000
_cell.length_b   1.000
_cell.length_c   1.000
_cell.angle_alpha   90.00
_cell.angle_beta   90.00
_cell.angle_gamma   90.00
#
_symmetry.space_group_name_H-M   'P 1'
#
loop_
_entity.id
_entity.type
_entity.pdbx_description
1 polymer ?
#
loop_
_entity_poly.entity_id
_entity_poly.type
_entity_poly.pdbx_seq_one_letter_code
_entity_poly.pdbx_strand_id
1 'polypeptide(L)'
;IAFIFSCHWAGLLEIGHNTKFRAMMYVPWVMWAIMYLRAKPGILSVGLSATFLITQLRENHPQITYYLYLLIAMYWVYQGIMALHKKDMKRFGIWTLLLVLAFGLTALAVMNPYLSTMEYSAFTQRGGAGGLDKAYAQGWSFHPKEIIGFIIPDFWGGINQNYWGYMPFTQVYNYFGIVVLAFGILALWGKRRALALFLWISSAIFTLMSFGSATPALSDLFLNYLPYFNKFRVPSMTLTIVQFNAVILAGLGLKDVLEHSGNSVWQKRYLRLFMISGGIFLLWLIFAKNIFANLPYTTAVEKLRYAEANAQSQLMTLMETRHAILVKSGILALMLASVSMGLAYLKSINRLKALPFILLITIITFIDLWVYTGKHLKDLYPVEMRKSTFRMQDFDAYLKQDQENYRIYPFSTGQLRSA
;
A
#
# COMPACT_ATOMS: atom_id res chain seq x y z
N ILE A 1 0.62 -5.60 13.90
CA ILE A 1 -0.78 -5.13 13.84
C ILE A 1 -0.97 -4.16 12.68
N ALA A 2 -0.38 -2.95 12.72
CA ALA A 2 -0.55 -1.96 11.66
C ALA A 2 -0.28 -2.50 10.25
N PHE A 3 0.81 -3.26 10.06
CA PHE A 3 1.10 -3.88 8.78
C PHE A 3 0.00 -4.86 8.35
N ILE A 4 -0.28 -5.90 9.13
CA ILE A 4 -1.25 -6.96 8.76
C ILE A 4 -2.66 -6.41 8.53
N PHE A 5 -3.11 -5.48 9.38
CA PHE A 5 -4.43 -4.87 9.28
C PHE A 5 -4.45 -3.62 8.39
N SER A 6 -3.44 -3.38 7.57
CA SER A 6 -3.55 -2.32 6.57
C SER A 6 -4.76 -2.59 5.68
N CYS A 7 -5.60 -1.58 5.47
CA CYS A 7 -6.90 -1.74 4.81
C CYS A 7 -6.75 -2.28 3.37
N HIS A 8 -5.61 -2.01 2.74
CA HIS A 8 -5.27 -2.53 1.42
C HIS A 8 -5.11 -4.05 1.41
N TRP A 9 -4.44 -4.64 2.40
CA TRP A 9 -4.11 -6.07 2.36
C TRP A 9 -5.33 -6.94 2.58
N ALA A 10 -6.15 -6.58 3.58
CA ALA A 10 -7.32 -7.36 3.92
C ALA A 10 -8.36 -7.35 2.80
N GLY A 11 -8.57 -6.20 2.13
CA GLY A 11 -9.46 -6.15 0.98
C GLY A 11 -8.99 -7.03 -0.19
N LEU A 12 -7.68 -7.22 -0.37
CA LEU A 12 -7.17 -8.14 -1.42
C LEU A 12 -7.51 -9.61 -1.16
N LEU A 13 -7.69 -10.02 0.10
CA LEU A 13 -8.11 -11.39 0.43
C LEU A 13 -9.56 -11.63 -0.01
N GLU A 14 -10.45 -10.67 0.25
CA GLU A 14 -11.86 -10.76 -0.13
C GLU A 14 -12.03 -10.81 -1.66
N ILE A 15 -11.32 -9.95 -2.40
CA ILE A 15 -11.46 -9.84 -3.86
C ILE A 15 -10.72 -10.98 -4.59
N GLY A 16 -9.94 -11.81 -3.88
CA GLY A 16 -9.23 -12.96 -4.45
C GLY A 16 -7.86 -12.64 -5.06
N HIS A 17 -7.27 -11.49 -4.74
CA HIS A 17 -5.91 -11.11 -5.15
C HIS A 17 -4.83 -11.77 -4.25
N ASN A 18 -4.90 -13.08 -4.11
CA ASN A 18 -4.10 -13.86 -3.16
C ASN A 18 -2.59 -13.81 -3.45
N THR A 19 -2.17 -13.89 -4.72
CA THR A 19 -0.75 -13.82 -5.09
C THR A 19 -0.13 -12.47 -4.70
N LYS A 20 -0.87 -11.37 -4.93
CA LYS A 20 -0.49 -10.02 -4.50
C LYS A 20 -0.37 -9.94 -2.98
N PHE A 21 -1.39 -10.43 -2.26
CA PHE A 21 -1.40 -10.50 -0.80
C PHE A 21 -0.15 -11.21 -0.26
N ARG A 22 0.10 -12.45 -0.71
CA ARG A 22 1.23 -13.27 -0.26
C ARG A 22 2.57 -12.59 -0.58
N ALA A 23 2.73 -12.02 -1.79
CA ALA A 23 3.95 -11.31 -2.18
C ALA A 23 4.27 -10.13 -1.23
N MET A 24 3.26 -9.38 -0.77
CA MET A 24 3.48 -8.27 0.17
C MET A 24 3.79 -8.75 1.57
N MET A 25 3.25 -9.90 2.00
CA MET A 25 3.58 -10.47 3.33
C MET A 25 5.06 -10.83 3.46
N TYR A 26 5.77 -11.08 2.36
CA TYR A 26 7.21 -11.33 2.35
C TYR A 26 8.08 -10.06 2.29
N VAL A 27 7.52 -8.89 1.98
CA VAL A 27 8.27 -7.62 1.92
C VAL A 27 9.02 -7.32 3.24
N PRO A 28 8.38 -7.39 4.43
CA PRO A 28 9.08 -7.18 5.69
C PRO A 28 10.21 -8.18 5.94
N TRP A 29 10.03 -9.44 5.56
CA TRP A 29 11.02 -10.50 5.76
C TRP A 29 12.26 -10.30 4.88
N VAL A 30 12.05 -9.94 3.60
CA VAL A 30 13.15 -9.60 2.69
C VAL A 30 13.94 -8.40 3.22
N MET A 31 13.24 -7.32 3.59
CA MET A 31 13.89 -6.11 4.12
C MET A 31 14.63 -6.39 5.42
N TRP A 32 14.02 -7.14 6.35
CA TRP A 32 14.68 -7.58 7.58
C TRP A 32 15.94 -8.40 7.29
N ALA A 33 15.88 -9.37 6.37
CA ALA A 33 17.01 -10.22 6.04
C ALA A 33 18.17 -9.43 5.43
N ILE A 34 17.89 -8.46 4.55
CA ILE A 34 18.90 -7.57 3.96
C ILE A 34 19.53 -6.66 5.03
N MET A 35 18.72 -6.15 5.96
CA MET A 35 19.21 -5.37 7.10
C MET A 35 20.05 -6.23 8.05
N TYR A 36 19.66 -7.49 8.26
CA TYR A 36 20.38 -8.46 9.07
C TYR A 36 21.71 -8.85 8.43
N LEU A 37 21.75 -9.06 7.10
CA LEU A 37 22.97 -9.28 6.33
C LEU A 37 23.99 -8.16 6.51
N ARG A 38 23.52 -6.90 6.59
CA ARG A 38 24.40 -5.78 6.88
C ARG A 38 24.90 -5.77 8.32
N ALA A 39 24.04 -6.12 9.27
CA ALA A 39 24.36 -6.09 10.69
C ALA A 39 25.29 -7.24 11.11
N LYS A 40 25.10 -8.42 10.52
CA LYS A 40 25.82 -9.66 10.81
C LYS A 40 26.16 -10.38 9.48
N PRO A 41 27.18 -9.91 8.74
CA PRO A 41 27.58 -10.53 7.48
C PRO A 41 28.09 -11.95 7.72
N GLY A 42 27.58 -12.92 6.95
CA GLY A 42 27.97 -14.32 7.05
C GLY A 42 27.08 -15.23 6.20
N ILE A 43 27.40 -16.52 6.16
CA ILE A 43 26.67 -17.51 5.34
C ILE A 43 25.20 -17.59 5.74
N LEU A 44 24.91 -17.58 7.04
CA LEU A 44 23.53 -17.61 7.53
C LEU A 44 22.72 -16.43 7.03
N SER A 45 23.28 -15.21 7.05
CA SER A 45 22.55 -14.03 6.63
C SER A 45 22.38 -13.97 5.11
N VAL A 46 23.38 -14.44 4.33
CA VAL A 46 23.22 -14.64 2.88
C VAL A 46 22.13 -15.65 2.59
N GLY A 47 22.13 -16.80 3.27
CA GLY A 47 21.12 -17.85 3.10
C GLY A 47 19.71 -17.36 3.46
N LEU A 48 19.56 -16.59 4.55
CA LEU A 48 18.28 -15.98 4.91
C LEU A 48 17.82 -14.96 3.86
N SER A 49 18.70 -14.07 3.40
CA SER A 49 18.36 -13.12 2.32
C SER A 49 17.93 -13.83 1.06
N ALA A 50 18.69 -14.84 0.61
CA ALA A 50 18.36 -15.63 -0.56
C ALA A 50 17.01 -16.35 -0.39
N THR A 51 16.78 -16.97 0.77
CA THR A 51 15.54 -17.70 1.08
C THR A 51 14.32 -16.80 0.95
N PHE A 52 14.31 -15.64 1.62
CA PHE A 52 13.16 -14.75 1.57
C PHE A 52 12.97 -14.09 0.19
N LEU A 53 14.06 -13.81 -0.53
CA LEU A 53 13.98 -13.33 -1.92
C LEU A 53 13.39 -14.40 -2.85
N ILE A 54 13.79 -15.66 -2.68
CA ILE A 54 13.26 -16.80 -3.45
C ILE A 54 11.78 -16.99 -3.16
N THR A 55 11.37 -17.01 -1.88
CA THR A 55 9.95 -17.17 -1.53
C THR A 55 9.13 -16.01 -2.08
N GLN A 56 9.61 -14.77 -1.95
CA GLN A 56 8.90 -13.59 -2.47
C GLN A 56 8.72 -13.64 -3.99
N LEU A 57 9.73 -14.07 -4.77
CA LEU A 57 9.59 -14.28 -6.21
C LEU A 57 8.64 -15.43 -6.55
N ARG A 58 8.69 -16.53 -5.80
CA ARG A 58 7.79 -17.68 -5.99
C ARG A 58 6.33 -17.37 -5.72
N GLU A 59 6.02 -16.25 -5.08
CA GLU A 59 4.64 -15.74 -5.00
C GLU A 59 4.07 -15.29 -6.36
N ASN A 60 4.90 -15.27 -7.41
CA ASN A 60 4.53 -15.04 -8.80
C ASN A 60 3.75 -13.74 -9.02
N HIS A 61 4.21 -12.67 -8.36
CA HIS A 61 3.70 -11.32 -8.59
C HIS A 61 4.85 -10.35 -8.94
N PRO A 62 5.38 -10.41 -10.18
CA PRO A 62 6.58 -9.66 -10.59
C PRO A 62 6.52 -8.16 -10.32
N GLN A 63 5.33 -7.56 -10.38
CA GLN A 63 5.17 -6.12 -10.15
C GLN A 63 5.40 -5.70 -8.69
N ILE A 64 5.00 -6.52 -7.70
CA ILE A 64 5.28 -6.23 -6.27
C ILE A 64 6.76 -6.48 -5.99
N THR A 65 7.32 -7.55 -6.55
CA THR A 65 8.77 -7.82 -6.51
C THR A 65 9.56 -6.64 -7.06
N TYR A 66 9.14 -6.09 -8.19
CA TYR A 66 9.80 -4.96 -8.81
C TYR A 66 9.83 -3.73 -7.88
N TYR A 67 8.72 -3.39 -7.23
CA TYR A 67 8.68 -2.29 -6.26
C TYR A 67 9.53 -2.56 -5.01
N LEU A 68 9.56 -3.81 -4.53
CA LEU A 68 10.45 -4.22 -3.45
C LEU A 68 11.92 -4.05 -3.86
N TYR A 69 12.30 -4.42 -5.09
CA TYR A 69 13.67 -4.30 -5.57
C TYR A 69 14.09 -2.86 -5.77
N LEU A 70 13.17 -2.00 -6.22
CA LEU A 70 13.39 -0.55 -6.21
C LEU A 70 13.64 -0.03 -4.79
N LEU A 71 12.84 -0.45 -3.80
CA LEU A 71 13.07 -0.07 -2.40
C LEU A 71 14.44 -0.56 -1.89
N ILE A 72 14.84 -1.79 -2.24
CA ILE A 72 16.16 -2.35 -1.89
C ILE A 72 17.28 -1.54 -2.55
N ALA A 73 17.13 -1.16 -3.82
CA ALA A 73 18.11 -0.32 -4.53
C ALA A 73 18.23 1.05 -3.88
N MET A 74 17.11 1.70 -3.54
CA MET A 74 17.10 2.97 -2.81
C MET A 74 17.74 2.82 -1.42
N TYR A 75 17.47 1.73 -0.71
CA TYR A 75 18.08 1.43 0.58
C TYR A 75 19.60 1.20 0.46
N TRP A 76 20.04 0.52 -0.61
CA TRP A 76 21.45 0.35 -0.93
C TRP A 76 22.14 1.68 -1.19
N VAL A 77 21.54 2.58 -1.99
CA VAL A 77 22.04 3.95 -2.20
C VAL A 77 22.14 4.72 -0.88
N TYR A 78 21.07 4.69 -0.06
CA TYR A 78 21.08 5.29 1.27
C TYR A 78 22.23 4.78 2.14
N GLN A 79 22.46 3.47 2.15
CA GLN A 79 23.58 2.89 2.92
C GLN A 79 24.94 3.25 2.35
N GLY A 80 25.07 3.43 1.03
CA GLY A 80 26.27 3.93 0.38
C GLY A 80 26.59 5.36 0.79
N ILE A 81 25.58 6.24 0.77
CA ILE A 81 25.71 7.61 1.27
C ILE A 81 26.14 7.62 2.74
N MET A 82 25.52 6.80 3.58
CA MET A 82 25.89 6.70 5.01
C MET A 82 27.31 6.15 5.21
N ALA A 83 27.76 5.22 4.37
CA ALA A 83 29.11 4.65 4.43
C ALA A 83 30.18 5.67 4.00
N LEU A 84 29.89 6.49 2.98
CA LEU A 84 30.76 7.59 2.56
C LEU A 84 30.94 8.62 3.68
N HIS A 85 29.84 9.07 4.29
CA HIS A 85 29.89 10.01 5.40
C HIS A 85 30.64 9.46 6.62
N LYS A 86 30.51 8.16 6.90
CA LYS A 86 31.19 7.50 8.02
C LYS A 86 32.60 6.98 7.68
N LYS A 87 33.06 7.16 6.44
CA LYS A 87 34.32 6.61 5.90
C LYS A 87 34.48 5.09 6.10
N ASP A 88 33.38 4.35 6.06
CA ASP A 88 33.33 2.88 6.26
C ASP A 88 32.95 2.14 4.97
N MET A 89 33.66 2.46 3.88
CA MET A 89 33.38 1.89 2.55
C MET A 89 33.75 0.41 2.45
N LYS A 90 34.70 -0.06 3.26
CA LYS A 90 35.09 -1.48 3.30
C LYS A 90 33.90 -2.35 3.71
N ARG A 91 33.20 -2.01 4.81
CA ARG A 91 32.03 -2.78 5.25
C ARG A 91 30.88 -2.68 4.25
N PHE A 92 30.68 -1.53 3.62
CA PHE A 92 29.67 -1.36 2.57
C PHE A 92 29.98 -2.22 1.34
N GLY A 93 31.24 -2.29 0.90
CA GLY A 93 31.68 -3.14 -0.21
C GLY A 93 31.46 -4.62 0.08
N ILE A 94 31.85 -5.10 1.26
CA ILE A 94 31.61 -6.49 1.70
C ILE A 94 30.11 -6.79 1.72
N TRP A 95 29.31 -5.92 2.33
CA TRP A 95 27.85 -6.09 2.36
C TRP A 95 27.24 -6.12 0.95
N THR A 96 27.71 -5.27 0.05
CA THR A 96 27.27 -5.23 -1.35
C THR A 96 27.60 -6.53 -2.08
N LEU A 97 28.81 -7.07 -1.89
CA LEU A 97 29.21 -8.35 -2.48
C LEU A 97 28.32 -9.50 -1.99
N LEU A 98 28.04 -9.56 -0.69
CA LEU A 98 27.16 -10.57 -0.11
C LEU A 98 25.71 -10.42 -0.56
N LEU A 99 25.25 -9.19 -0.77
CA LEU A 99 23.92 -8.91 -1.32
C LEU A 99 23.83 -9.40 -2.76
N VAL A 100 24.84 -9.11 -3.59
CA VAL A 100 24.93 -9.62 -4.98
C VAL A 100 24.94 -11.15 -5.00
N LEU A 101 25.68 -11.79 -4.09
CA LEU A 101 25.67 -13.25 -3.94
C LEU A 101 24.27 -13.78 -3.61
N ALA A 102 23.55 -13.14 -2.68
CA ALA A 102 22.18 -13.53 -2.34
C ALA A 102 21.23 -13.40 -3.55
N PHE A 103 21.30 -12.29 -4.29
CA PHE A 103 20.52 -12.11 -5.52
C PHE A 103 20.89 -13.12 -6.62
N GLY A 104 22.17 -13.48 -6.74
CA GLY A 104 22.64 -14.51 -7.67
C GLY A 104 22.06 -15.89 -7.34
N LEU A 105 22.12 -16.30 -6.06
CA LEU A 105 21.49 -17.53 -5.58
C LEU A 105 19.98 -17.53 -5.83
N THR A 106 19.32 -16.40 -5.58
CA THR A 106 17.90 -16.22 -5.86
C THR A 106 17.59 -16.41 -7.35
N ALA A 107 18.34 -15.74 -8.23
CA ALA A 107 18.15 -15.83 -9.68
C ALA A 107 18.27 -17.27 -10.18
N LEU A 108 19.30 -18.00 -9.72
CA LEU A 108 19.48 -19.43 -10.05
C LEU A 108 18.30 -20.29 -9.56
N ALA A 109 17.83 -20.07 -8.33
CA ALA A 109 16.76 -20.86 -7.71
C ALA A 109 15.36 -20.63 -8.31
N VAL A 110 15.16 -19.52 -9.02
CA VAL A 110 13.89 -19.18 -9.69
C VAL A 110 14.01 -19.10 -11.21
N MET A 111 15.16 -19.49 -11.77
CA MET A 111 15.45 -19.32 -13.19
C MET A 111 14.41 -19.99 -14.09
N ASN A 112 14.05 -21.25 -13.79
CA ASN A 112 13.11 -22.03 -14.61
C ASN A 112 11.75 -21.34 -14.87
N PRO A 113 10.94 -20.95 -13.85
CA PRO A 113 9.66 -20.29 -14.09
C PRO A 113 9.80 -18.90 -14.73
N TYR A 114 10.87 -18.16 -14.45
CA TYR A 114 11.05 -16.80 -14.97
C TYR A 114 11.57 -16.76 -16.40
N LEU A 115 12.44 -17.69 -16.81
CA LEU A 115 12.86 -17.81 -18.22
C LEU A 115 11.68 -18.14 -19.12
N SER A 116 10.86 -19.13 -18.74
CA SER A 116 9.63 -19.46 -19.48
C SER A 116 8.67 -18.26 -19.55
N THR A 117 8.53 -17.51 -18.46
CA THR A 117 7.72 -16.27 -18.46
C THR A 117 8.31 -15.20 -19.37
N MET A 118 9.63 -15.05 -19.43
CA MET A 118 10.32 -14.10 -20.30
C MET A 118 10.11 -14.46 -21.77
N GLU A 119 10.28 -15.73 -22.16
CA GLU A 119 10.01 -16.22 -23.51
C GLU A 119 8.56 -15.97 -23.91
N TYR A 120 7.61 -16.33 -23.04
CA TYR A 120 6.19 -16.12 -23.30
C TYR A 120 5.82 -14.64 -23.38
N SER A 121 6.50 -13.76 -22.65
CA SER A 121 6.16 -12.33 -22.56
C SER A 121 6.15 -11.61 -23.91
N ALA A 122 7.00 -12.05 -24.86
CA ALA A 122 7.07 -11.52 -26.22
C ALA A 122 5.75 -11.72 -27.00
N PHE A 123 5.00 -12.76 -26.70
CA PHE A 123 3.72 -13.10 -27.34
C PHE A 123 2.50 -12.50 -26.62
N THR A 124 2.72 -11.62 -25.64
CA THR A 124 1.66 -10.97 -24.87
C THR A 124 1.54 -9.49 -25.19
N GLN A 125 0.49 -8.84 -24.68
CA GLN A 125 0.37 -7.37 -24.69
C GLN A 125 1.55 -6.64 -24.05
N ARG A 126 2.39 -7.33 -23.25
CA ARG A 126 3.60 -6.77 -22.64
C ARG A 126 4.83 -6.89 -23.55
N GLY A 127 4.75 -7.67 -24.64
CA GLY A 127 5.85 -7.93 -25.58
C GLY A 127 6.12 -6.81 -26.58
N GLY A 128 5.20 -5.84 -26.72
CA GLY A 128 5.38 -4.70 -27.61
C GLY A 128 6.65 -3.88 -27.32
N ALA A 129 7.20 -3.26 -28.36
CA ALA A 129 8.46 -2.48 -28.30
C ALA A 129 8.43 -1.38 -27.22
N GLY A 130 7.25 -0.77 -27.01
CA GLY A 130 7.03 0.25 -25.96
C GLY A 130 6.53 -0.29 -24.62
N GLY A 131 6.30 -1.60 -24.47
CA GLY A 131 5.60 -2.18 -23.32
C GLY A 131 4.09 -2.19 -23.48
N LEU A 132 3.36 -2.04 -22.37
CA LEU A 132 1.89 -1.95 -22.39
C LEU A 132 1.44 -0.64 -23.04
N ASP A 133 0.22 -0.66 -23.62
CA ASP A 133 -0.47 0.57 -24.00
C ASP A 133 -0.58 1.52 -22.80
N LYS A 134 -0.31 2.81 -23.02
CA LYS A 134 -0.19 3.80 -21.94
C LYS A 134 -1.52 4.02 -21.23
N ALA A 135 -2.63 4.11 -21.96
CA ALA A 135 -3.95 4.31 -21.37
C ALA A 135 -4.35 3.11 -20.50
N TYR A 136 -4.09 1.90 -21.00
CA TYR A 136 -4.30 0.67 -20.24
C TYR A 136 -3.39 0.57 -19.00
N ALA A 137 -2.10 0.88 -19.15
CA ALA A 137 -1.14 0.86 -18.05
C ALA A 137 -1.53 1.82 -16.93
N GLN A 138 -2.00 3.02 -17.29
CA GLN A 138 -2.32 4.11 -16.36
C GLN A 138 -3.78 4.12 -15.87
N GLY A 139 -4.60 3.12 -16.21
CA GLY A 139 -6.05 3.12 -15.91
C GLY A 139 -6.45 3.24 -14.43
N TRP A 140 -5.54 2.96 -13.49
CA TRP A 140 -5.73 3.14 -12.04
C TRP A 140 -4.63 4.02 -11.45
N SER A 141 -4.52 5.22 -12.00
CA SER A 141 -3.61 6.25 -11.49
C SER A 141 -4.19 6.90 -10.24
N PHE A 142 -3.37 7.05 -9.20
CA PHE A 142 -3.77 7.65 -7.94
C PHE A 142 -3.63 9.17 -8.03
N HIS A 143 -4.70 9.89 -8.28
CA HIS A 143 -4.62 11.34 -8.47
C HIS A 143 -4.06 12.05 -7.23
N PRO A 144 -3.25 13.12 -7.33
CA PRO A 144 -2.65 13.80 -6.16
C PRO A 144 -3.66 14.22 -5.08
N LYS A 145 -4.88 14.60 -5.49
CA LYS A 145 -5.97 14.93 -4.57
C LYS A 145 -6.46 13.74 -3.73
N GLU A 146 -6.20 12.50 -4.12
CA GLU A 146 -6.54 11.31 -3.34
C GLU A 146 -5.64 11.09 -2.13
N ILE A 147 -4.54 11.81 -2.00
CA ILE A 147 -3.69 11.80 -0.80
C ILE A 147 -4.47 12.15 0.47
N ILE A 148 -5.52 12.98 0.36
CA ILE A 148 -6.39 13.27 1.50
C ILE A 148 -7.06 12.01 2.07
N GLY A 149 -7.20 10.94 1.26
CA GLY A 149 -7.64 9.62 1.69
C GLY A 149 -6.69 8.91 2.66
N PHE A 150 -5.42 9.34 2.75
CA PHE A 150 -4.50 8.86 3.80
C PHE A 150 -4.83 9.45 5.17
N ILE A 151 -5.57 10.56 5.22
CA ILE A 151 -5.97 11.25 6.45
C ILE A 151 -7.45 10.98 6.76
N ILE A 152 -8.31 11.11 5.75
CA ILE A 152 -9.76 10.96 5.83
C ILE A 152 -10.19 9.85 4.84
N PRO A 153 -10.26 8.59 5.28
CA PRO A 153 -10.42 7.43 4.40
C PRO A 153 -11.61 7.47 3.44
N ASP A 154 -12.78 7.93 3.90
CA ASP A 154 -13.99 8.02 3.09
C ASP A 154 -14.16 9.39 2.41
N PHE A 155 -13.11 10.21 2.29
CA PHE A 155 -13.21 11.52 1.61
C PHE A 155 -13.71 11.37 0.17
N TRP A 156 -13.19 10.39 -0.56
CA TRP A 156 -13.63 10.03 -1.90
C TRP A 156 -14.71 8.95 -1.90
N GLY A 157 -15.42 8.79 -0.78
CA GLY A 157 -16.49 7.81 -0.58
C GLY A 157 -16.00 6.36 -0.36
N GLY A 158 -14.69 6.15 -0.20
CA GLY A 158 -14.13 4.85 0.16
C GLY A 158 -13.99 3.90 -1.02
N ILE A 159 -14.84 2.87 -1.08
CA ILE A 159 -14.74 1.76 -2.05
C ILE A 159 -16.09 1.48 -2.73
N ASN A 160 -16.04 0.75 -3.85
CA ASN A 160 -17.17 0.25 -4.63
C ASN A 160 -18.16 1.36 -4.99
N GLN A 161 -19.46 1.14 -4.74
CA GLN A 161 -20.55 2.04 -5.13
C GLN A 161 -20.44 3.43 -4.51
N ASN A 162 -19.80 3.54 -3.34
CA ASN A 162 -19.64 4.84 -2.68
C ASN A 162 -18.46 5.64 -3.24
N TYR A 163 -17.51 5.00 -3.93
CA TYR A 163 -16.33 5.68 -4.45
C TYR A 163 -16.69 6.67 -5.57
N TRP A 164 -16.19 7.89 -5.45
CA TRP A 164 -16.41 8.98 -6.42
C TRP A 164 -15.10 9.73 -6.76
N GLY A 165 -13.95 9.09 -6.52
CA GLY A 165 -12.62 9.66 -6.80
C GLY A 165 -12.24 9.63 -8.28
N TYR A 166 -10.94 9.62 -8.55
CA TYR A 166 -10.37 9.77 -9.89
C TYR A 166 -10.08 8.43 -10.59
N MET A 167 -10.03 7.33 -9.86
CA MET A 167 -9.95 5.99 -10.47
C MET A 167 -11.33 5.56 -11.02
N PRO A 168 -11.40 4.58 -11.92
CA PRO A 168 -12.69 4.06 -12.40
C PRO A 168 -13.53 3.45 -11.27
N PHE A 169 -12.85 2.75 -10.35
CA PHE A 169 -13.39 2.24 -9.10
C PHE A 169 -12.23 1.83 -8.18
N THR A 170 -12.52 1.68 -6.89
CA THR A 170 -11.62 1.08 -5.90
C THR A 170 -12.37 0.00 -5.15
N GLN A 171 -11.71 -1.11 -4.84
CA GLN A 171 -12.29 -2.18 -4.02
C GLN A 171 -11.57 -2.32 -2.67
N VAL A 172 -10.48 -1.57 -2.50
CA VAL A 172 -9.67 -1.54 -1.28
C VAL A 172 -9.34 -0.10 -0.94
N TYR A 173 -9.17 0.17 0.35
CA TYR A 173 -8.71 1.47 0.82
C TYR A 173 -7.18 1.57 0.71
N ASN A 174 -6.68 2.69 0.18
CA ASN A 174 -5.26 3.03 0.27
C ASN A 174 -4.86 3.59 1.65
N TYR A 175 -5.80 3.63 2.61
CA TYR A 175 -5.59 4.07 3.98
C TYR A 175 -4.84 3.03 4.81
N PHE A 176 -3.83 3.49 5.56
CA PHE A 176 -2.96 2.65 6.40
C PHE A 176 -2.91 3.09 7.87
N GLY A 177 -3.84 3.96 8.28
CA GLY A 177 -4.01 4.40 9.66
C GLY A 177 -3.47 5.81 9.93
N ILE A 178 -4.33 6.69 10.44
CA ILE A 178 -3.99 8.05 10.83
C ILE A 178 -3.05 8.04 12.03
N VAL A 179 -3.20 7.06 12.93
CA VAL A 179 -2.28 6.88 14.05
C VAL A 179 -0.89 6.50 13.53
N VAL A 180 -0.82 5.61 12.53
CA VAL A 180 0.43 5.23 11.87
C VAL A 180 1.08 6.45 11.22
N LEU A 181 0.30 7.25 10.49
CA LEU A 181 0.79 8.49 9.87
C LEU A 181 1.30 9.50 10.91
N ALA A 182 0.54 9.74 11.99
CA ALA A 182 0.89 10.69 13.04
C ALA A 182 2.22 10.31 13.73
N PHE A 183 2.37 9.06 14.15
CA PHE A 183 3.65 8.59 14.70
C PHE A 183 4.76 8.53 13.65
N GLY A 184 4.43 8.26 12.38
CA GLY A 184 5.41 8.28 11.29
C GLY A 184 6.01 9.66 11.03
N ILE A 185 5.23 10.73 11.24
CA ILE A 185 5.71 12.11 11.21
C ILE A 185 6.65 12.38 12.39
N LEU A 186 6.31 11.91 13.61
CA LEU A 186 7.16 12.07 14.80
C LEU A 186 8.58 11.52 14.64
N ALA A 187 8.77 10.46 13.84
CA ALA A 187 10.07 9.84 13.59
C ALA A 187 11.10 10.80 12.95
N LEU A 188 10.66 11.88 12.30
CA LEU A 188 11.54 12.88 11.68
C LEU A 188 12.36 13.69 12.70
N TRP A 189 11.91 13.75 13.95
CA TRP A 189 12.63 14.45 15.02
C TRP A 189 13.30 13.49 16.02
N GLY A 190 13.32 12.20 15.71
CA GLY A 190 13.94 11.15 16.51
C GLY A 190 15.45 11.04 16.40
N LYS A 191 16.04 10.17 17.23
CA LYS A 191 17.49 9.85 17.14
C LYS A 191 17.85 9.13 15.84
N ARG A 192 16.87 8.47 15.20
CA ARG A 192 17.03 7.71 13.95
C ARG A 192 16.59 8.52 12.73
N ARG A 193 16.72 9.85 12.79
CA ARG A 193 16.29 10.79 11.73
C ARG A 193 16.78 10.42 10.34
N ALA A 194 18.02 9.94 10.17
CA ALA A 194 18.54 9.56 8.85
C ALA A 194 17.73 8.43 8.20
N LEU A 195 17.36 7.40 8.97
CA LEU A 195 16.50 6.32 8.49
C LEU A 195 15.07 6.81 8.25
N ALA A 196 14.54 7.66 9.13
CA ALA A 196 13.21 8.25 8.94
C ALA A 196 13.13 9.11 7.67
N LEU A 197 14.15 9.92 7.39
CA LEU A 197 14.25 10.71 6.16
C LEU A 197 14.31 9.82 4.92
N PHE A 198 15.12 8.75 4.95
CA PHE A 198 15.13 7.77 3.85
C PHE A 198 13.74 7.17 3.59
N LEU A 199 13.03 6.75 4.64
CA LEU A 199 11.70 6.16 4.51
C LEU A 199 10.68 7.18 3.98
N TRP A 200 10.74 8.44 4.42
CA TRP A 200 9.89 9.52 3.91
C TRP A 200 10.20 9.86 2.45
N ILE A 201 11.47 9.98 2.08
CA ILE A 201 11.90 10.26 0.70
C ILE A 201 11.48 9.12 -0.23
N SER A 202 11.70 7.86 0.18
CA SER A 202 11.24 6.71 -0.61
C SER A 202 9.72 6.65 -0.73
N SER A 203 8.98 6.88 0.36
CA SER A 203 7.53 7.00 0.31
C SER A 203 7.05 8.11 -0.62
N ALA A 204 7.73 9.27 -0.63
CA ALA A 204 7.41 10.35 -1.55
C ALA A 204 7.62 9.93 -3.00
N ILE A 205 8.73 9.27 -3.33
CA ILE A 205 9.01 8.77 -4.69
C ILE A 205 7.95 7.73 -5.12
N PHE A 206 7.61 6.75 -4.29
CA PHE A 206 6.58 5.77 -4.62
C PHE A 206 5.17 6.39 -4.74
N THR A 207 4.87 7.43 -3.96
CA THR A 207 3.63 8.20 -4.09
C THR A 207 3.60 8.98 -5.41
N LEU A 208 4.70 9.64 -5.77
CA LEU A 208 4.84 10.33 -7.04
C LEU A 208 4.69 9.39 -8.26
N MET A 209 5.27 8.18 -8.18
CA MET A 209 5.07 7.14 -9.20
C MET A 209 3.61 6.69 -9.31
N SER A 210 2.85 6.77 -8.22
CA SER A 210 1.45 6.35 -8.20
C SER A 210 0.53 7.28 -8.99
N PHE A 211 0.96 8.52 -9.25
CA PHE A 211 0.14 9.55 -9.89
C PHE A 211 -0.16 9.29 -11.37
N GLY A 212 0.68 8.53 -12.06
CA GLY A 212 0.44 8.05 -13.43
C GLY A 212 -0.10 9.13 -14.37
N SER A 213 -1.29 8.91 -14.94
CA SER A 213 -1.93 9.82 -15.90
C SER A 213 -2.25 11.22 -15.34
N ALA A 214 -2.31 11.40 -14.02
CA ALA A 214 -2.51 12.71 -13.40
C ALA A 214 -1.27 13.61 -13.50
N THR A 215 -0.09 13.02 -13.75
CA THR A 215 1.17 13.74 -13.96
C THR A 215 1.90 13.19 -15.18
N PRO A 216 1.45 13.48 -16.41
CA PRO A 216 1.94 12.83 -17.63
C PRO A 216 3.46 12.93 -17.81
N ALA A 217 4.05 14.12 -17.62
CA ALA A 217 5.49 14.32 -17.75
C ALA A 217 6.32 13.44 -16.81
N LEU A 218 5.89 13.31 -15.55
CA LEU A 218 6.55 12.46 -14.56
C LEU A 218 6.33 10.97 -14.87
N SER A 219 5.13 10.60 -15.31
CA SER A 219 4.89 9.23 -15.70
C SER A 219 5.67 8.83 -16.95
N ASP A 220 5.86 9.73 -17.90
CA ASP A 220 6.65 9.48 -19.11
C ASP A 220 8.13 9.32 -18.79
N LEU A 221 8.64 10.08 -17.82
CA LEU A 221 9.98 9.85 -17.27
C LEU A 221 10.13 8.40 -16.77
N PHE A 222 9.19 7.90 -15.97
CA PHE A 222 9.26 6.53 -15.47
C PHE A 222 9.05 5.49 -16.56
N LEU A 223 8.11 5.68 -17.47
CA LEU A 223 7.83 4.71 -18.55
C LEU A 223 8.99 4.59 -19.53
N ASN A 224 9.69 5.69 -19.83
CA ASN A 224 10.76 5.70 -20.82
C ASN A 224 12.13 5.31 -20.25
N TYR A 225 12.43 5.66 -19.00
CA TYR A 225 13.79 5.52 -18.45
C TYR A 225 13.92 4.49 -17.33
N LEU A 226 12.82 4.14 -16.65
CA LEU A 226 12.90 3.17 -15.55
C LEU A 226 12.77 1.75 -16.10
N PRO A 227 13.81 0.89 -15.96
CA PRO A 227 13.84 -0.42 -16.63
C PRO A 227 12.63 -1.29 -16.30
N TYR A 228 12.00 -1.88 -17.32
CA TYR A 228 10.81 -2.74 -17.20
C TYR A 228 9.55 -2.07 -16.63
N PHE A 229 9.58 -0.79 -16.25
CA PHE A 229 8.41 -0.12 -15.64
C PHE A 229 7.23 -0.06 -16.60
N ASN A 230 7.48 0.14 -17.90
CA ASN A 230 6.49 0.09 -18.98
C ASN A 230 5.81 -1.28 -19.17
N LYS A 231 6.28 -2.32 -18.48
CA LYS A 231 5.64 -3.64 -18.50
C LYS A 231 4.54 -3.75 -17.45
N PHE A 232 4.32 -2.76 -16.57
CA PHE A 232 3.36 -2.85 -15.46
C PHE A 232 2.17 -1.89 -15.62
N ARG A 233 1.04 -2.22 -14.97
CA ARG A 233 -0.21 -1.42 -14.98
C ARG A 233 -0.66 -1.08 -13.57
N VAL A 234 -1.63 -0.19 -13.41
CA VAL A 234 -2.18 0.24 -12.10
C VAL A 234 -1.10 0.94 -11.26
N PRO A 235 -0.75 2.20 -11.60
CA PRO A 235 0.29 2.95 -10.90
C PRO A 235 0.06 3.04 -9.38
N SER A 236 -1.19 3.09 -8.92
CA SER A 236 -1.54 3.08 -7.49
C SER A 236 -0.96 1.89 -6.69
N MET A 237 -0.54 0.80 -7.35
CA MET A 237 0.13 -0.31 -6.69
C MET A 237 1.48 0.04 -6.06
N THR A 238 2.14 1.13 -6.47
CA THR A 238 3.38 1.58 -5.81
C THR A 238 3.15 2.01 -4.36
N LEU A 239 1.92 2.42 -4.02
CA LEU A 239 1.53 2.82 -2.65
C LEU A 239 1.68 1.68 -1.65
N THR A 240 1.77 0.44 -2.10
CA THR A 240 2.02 -0.71 -1.22
C THR A 240 3.34 -0.56 -0.44
N ILE A 241 4.37 0.02 -1.07
CA ILE A 241 5.64 0.33 -0.41
C ILE A 241 5.51 1.52 0.56
N VAL A 242 4.68 2.51 0.23
CA VAL A 242 4.39 3.65 1.12
C VAL A 242 3.78 3.16 2.43
N GLN A 243 2.82 2.23 2.36
CA GLN A 243 2.20 1.62 3.54
C GLN A 243 3.21 0.84 4.39
N PHE A 244 4.08 0.05 3.74
CA PHE A 244 5.16 -0.66 4.43
C PHE A 244 6.11 0.30 5.17
N ASN A 245 6.58 1.34 4.48
CA ASN A 245 7.45 2.36 5.05
C ASN A 245 6.78 3.10 6.23
N ALA A 246 5.50 3.43 6.10
CA ALA A 246 4.73 4.13 7.13
C ALA A 246 4.68 3.34 8.45
N VAL A 247 4.55 2.01 8.40
CA VAL A 247 4.57 1.17 9.61
C VAL A 247 5.92 1.23 10.32
N ILE A 248 7.03 1.20 9.57
CA ILE A 248 8.37 1.33 10.16
C ILE A 248 8.55 2.72 10.77
N LEU A 249 8.15 3.77 10.04
CA LEU A 249 8.15 5.15 10.53
C LEU A 249 7.35 5.29 11.83
N ALA A 250 6.16 4.72 11.92
CA ALA A 250 5.35 4.75 13.13
C ALA A 250 6.05 4.06 14.31
N GLY A 251 6.69 2.91 14.07
CA GLY A 251 7.50 2.23 15.09
C GLY A 251 8.69 3.06 15.58
N LEU A 252 9.35 3.79 14.68
CA LEU A 252 10.42 4.73 15.02
C LEU A 252 9.88 5.89 15.89
N GLY A 253 8.79 6.53 15.47
CA GLY A 253 8.19 7.64 16.22
C GLY A 253 7.68 7.22 17.59
N LEU A 254 7.08 6.03 17.71
CA LEU A 254 6.67 5.48 19.01
C LEU A 254 7.88 5.30 19.94
N LYS A 255 8.99 4.78 19.40
CA LYS A 255 10.24 4.62 20.15
C LYS A 255 10.84 5.96 20.57
N ASP A 256 10.77 6.97 19.73
CA ASP A 256 11.25 8.31 20.06
C ASP A 256 10.43 8.93 21.22
N VAL A 257 9.11 8.74 21.26
CA VAL A 257 8.28 9.17 22.42
C VAL A 257 8.75 8.53 23.72
N LEU A 258 9.07 7.22 23.69
CA LEU A 258 9.58 6.51 24.86
C LEU A 258 10.95 7.03 25.30
N GLU A 259 11.85 7.31 24.35
CA GLU A 259 13.21 7.79 24.61
C GLU A 259 13.25 9.26 25.06
N HIS A 260 12.24 10.08 24.74
CA HIS A 260 12.13 11.49 25.17
C HIS A 260 11.36 11.70 26.48
N SER A 261 10.89 10.63 27.13
CA SER A 261 10.14 10.67 28.39
C SER A 261 10.91 11.44 29.46
N GLY A 262 10.27 12.42 30.10
CA GLY A 262 10.88 13.25 31.14
C GLY A 262 11.66 14.49 30.63
N ASN A 263 11.83 14.66 29.32
CA ASN A 263 12.49 15.84 28.77
C ASN A 263 11.51 17.03 28.61
N SER A 264 11.80 18.16 29.27
CA SER A 264 10.91 19.33 29.31
C SER A 264 10.64 19.98 27.95
N VAL A 265 11.63 20.00 27.04
CA VAL A 265 11.46 20.52 25.67
C VAL A 265 10.46 19.66 24.91
N TRP A 266 10.58 18.34 25.04
CA TRP A 266 9.71 17.39 24.36
C TRP A 266 8.30 17.36 24.94
N GLN A 267 8.14 17.53 26.25
CA GLN A 267 6.82 17.68 26.88
C GLN A 267 6.04 18.85 26.26
N LYS A 268 6.67 20.03 26.11
CA LYS A 268 6.06 21.19 25.44
C LYS A 268 5.75 20.93 23.97
N ARG A 269 6.55 20.12 23.27
CA ARG A 269 6.30 19.74 21.87
C ARG A 269 5.10 18.80 21.75
N TYR A 270 5.04 17.73 22.55
CA TYR A 270 3.92 16.80 22.54
C TYR A 270 2.61 17.45 23.00
N LEU A 271 2.66 18.36 23.98
CA LEU A 271 1.49 19.16 24.36
C LEU A 271 0.99 20.01 23.19
N ARG A 272 1.88 20.73 22.49
CA ARG A 272 1.49 21.50 21.30
C ARG A 272 0.87 20.62 20.22
N LEU A 273 1.46 19.46 19.95
CA LEU A 273 0.91 18.52 18.98
C LEU A 273 -0.49 18.03 19.39
N PHE A 274 -0.69 17.70 20.66
CA PHE A 274 -2.00 17.34 21.20
C PHE A 274 -3.02 18.48 21.04
N MET A 275 -2.65 19.71 21.40
CA MET A 275 -3.52 20.89 21.25
C MET A 275 -3.86 21.19 19.80
N ILE A 276 -2.87 21.08 18.89
CA ILE A 276 -3.09 21.28 17.44
C ILE A 276 -4.02 20.19 16.90
N SER A 277 -3.75 18.91 17.17
CA SER A 277 -4.61 17.82 16.72
C SER A 277 -6.01 17.94 17.29
N GLY A 278 -6.13 18.27 18.57
CA GLY A 278 -7.42 18.48 19.24
C GLY A 278 -8.19 19.67 18.66
N GLY A 279 -7.51 20.78 18.36
CA GLY A 279 -8.10 21.93 17.68
C GLY A 279 -8.61 21.58 16.28
N ILE A 280 -7.81 20.88 15.47
CA ILE A 280 -8.22 20.41 14.14
C ILE A 280 -9.45 19.47 14.24
N PHE A 281 -9.44 18.56 15.21
CA PHE A 281 -10.57 17.68 15.48
C PHE A 281 -11.84 18.46 15.84
N LEU A 282 -11.75 19.45 16.74
CA LEU A 282 -12.89 20.28 17.12
C LEU A 282 -13.41 21.12 15.95
N LEU A 283 -12.51 21.70 15.14
CA LEU A 283 -12.89 22.42 13.93
C LEU A 283 -13.61 21.51 12.93
N TRP A 284 -13.12 20.28 12.74
CA TRP A 284 -13.80 19.30 11.90
C TRP A 284 -15.20 18.97 12.45
N LEU A 285 -15.30 18.70 13.75
CA LEU A 285 -16.57 18.36 14.40
C LEU A 285 -17.65 19.43 14.21
N ILE A 286 -17.27 20.71 14.28
CA ILE A 286 -18.18 21.85 14.18
C ILE A 286 -18.47 22.20 12.70
N PHE A 287 -17.45 22.23 11.85
CA PHE A 287 -17.56 22.86 10.53
C PHE A 287 -17.59 21.90 9.35
N ALA A 288 -17.15 20.64 9.48
CA ALA A 288 -16.98 19.74 8.33
C ALA A 288 -18.29 19.52 7.55
N LYS A 289 -19.43 19.37 8.23
CA LYS A 289 -20.74 19.18 7.58
C LYS A 289 -21.10 20.33 6.64
N ASN A 290 -20.73 21.56 6.98
CA ASN A 290 -21.07 22.72 6.16
C ASN A 290 -19.97 23.01 5.11
N ILE A 291 -18.70 22.89 5.50
CA ILE A 291 -17.55 23.10 4.60
C ILE A 291 -17.60 22.15 3.41
N PHE A 292 -17.97 20.89 3.64
CA PHE A 292 -17.95 19.86 2.60
C PHE A 292 -19.33 19.63 1.96
N ALA A 293 -20.39 20.34 2.35
CA ALA A 293 -21.74 20.15 1.79
C ALA A 293 -21.80 20.34 0.26
N ASN A 294 -20.99 21.27 -0.27
CA ASN A 294 -21.03 21.67 -1.68
C ASN A 294 -20.02 20.94 -2.57
N LEU A 295 -19.37 19.88 -2.08
CA LEU A 295 -18.54 19.04 -2.95
C LEU A 295 -19.42 18.31 -3.99
N PRO A 296 -18.86 17.92 -5.15
CA PRO A 296 -19.66 17.30 -6.22
C PRO A 296 -20.28 15.96 -5.84
N TYR A 297 -19.60 15.13 -5.05
CA TYR A 297 -20.02 13.78 -4.65
C TYR A 297 -20.44 12.83 -5.79
N THR A 298 -20.10 13.14 -7.04
CA THR A 298 -20.38 12.32 -8.22
C THR A 298 -19.50 12.77 -9.39
N THR A 299 -19.40 11.93 -10.42
CA THR A 299 -18.67 12.22 -11.66
C THR A 299 -19.63 12.57 -12.80
N ALA A 300 -19.13 13.21 -13.86
CA ALA A 300 -19.96 13.52 -15.05
C ALA A 300 -20.56 12.25 -15.69
N VAL A 301 -19.78 11.18 -15.77
CA VAL A 301 -20.21 9.88 -16.31
C VAL A 301 -21.30 9.25 -15.44
N GLU A 302 -21.14 9.32 -14.12
CA GLU A 302 -22.14 8.79 -13.19
C GLU A 302 -23.46 9.57 -13.27
N LYS A 303 -23.41 10.91 -13.37
CA LYS A 303 -24.61 11.74 -13.57
C LYS A 303 -25.38 11.33 -14.83
N LEU A 304 -24.69 11.14 -15.96
CA LEU A 304 -25.32 10.71 -17.21
C LEU A 304 -25.98 9.33 -17.07
N ARG A 305 -25.27 8.36 -16.46
CA ARG A 305 -25.79 7.01 -16.25
C ARG A 305 -27.09 6.99 -15.42
N TYR A 306 -27.15 7.77 -14.34
CA TYR A 306 -28.35 7.84 -13.50
C TYR A 306 -29.50 8.61 -14.17
N ALA A 307 -29.19 9.61 -15.00
CA ALA A 307 -30.18 10.31 -15.81
C ALA A 307 -30.82 9.38 -16.86
N GLU A 308 -30.01 8.62 -17.60
CA GLU A 308 -30.48 7.64 -18.59
C GLU A 308 -31.34 6.53 -17.96
N ALA A 309 -31.02 6.13 -16.72
CA ALA A 309 -31.79 5.14 -15.97
C ALA A 309 -33.03 5.70 -15.26
N ASN A 310 -33.38 6.98 -15.44
CA ASN A 310 -34.46 7.67 -14.71
C ASN A 310 -34.35 7.52 -13.17
N ALA A 311 -33.13 7.47 -12.64
CA ALA A 311 -32.82 7.13 -11.26
C ALA A 311 -32.22 8.30 -10.46
N GLN A 312 -32.60 9.54 -10.79
CA GLN A 312 -31.99 10.75 -10.22
C GLN A 312 -32.16 10.87 -8.70
N SER A 313 -33.28 10.39 -8.14
CA SER A 313 -33.49 10.36 -6.69
C SER A 313 -32.47 9.47 -5.97
N GLN A 314 -32.11 8.32 -6.57
CA GLN A 314 -31.09 7.42 -6.03
C GLN A 314 -29.71 8.08 -6.03
N LEU A 315 -29.38 8.86 -7.07
CA LEU A 315 -28.14 9.61 -7.13
C LEU A 315 -28.06 10.66 -6.01
N MET A 316 -29.15 11.38 -5.73
CA MET A 316 -29.20 12.34 -4.64
C MET A 316 -28.98 11.67 -3.28
N THR A 317 -29.64 10.54 -3.01
CA THR A 317 -29.43 9.76 -1.78
C THR A 317 -27.99 9.25 -1.66
N LEU A 318 -27.38 8.82 -2.77
CA LEU A 318 -25.99 8.38 -2.81
C LEU A 318 -25.03 9.54 -2.50
N MET A 319 -25.27 10.73 -3.06
CA MET A 319 -24.49 11.93 -2.78
C MET A 319 -24.57 12.35 -1.30
N GLU A 320 -25.77 12.32 -0.71
CA GLU A 320 -25.97 12.57 0.73
C GLU A 320 -25.24 11.55 1.59
N THR A 321 -25.30 10.27 1.20
CA THR A 321 -24.57 9.19 1.88
C THR A 321 -23.07 9.42 1.82
N ARG A 322 -22.52 9.77 0.65
CA ARG A 322 -21.10 10.09 0.45
C ARG A 322 -20.64 11.26 1.33
N HIS A 323 -21.45 12.30 1.44
CA HIS A 323 -21.18 13.42 2.35
C HIS A 323 -21.17 12.97 3.82
N ALA A 324 -22.17 12.19 4.25
CA ALA A 324 -22.27 11.72 5.62
C ALA A 324 -21.10 10.81 6.03
N ILE A 325 -20.69 9.88 5.16
CA ILE A 325 -19.55 8.98 5.44
C ILE A 325 -18.22 9.76 5.47
N LEU A 326 -18.04 10.77 4.60
CA LEU A 326 -16.87 11.66 4.65
C LEU A 326 -16.75 12.35 6.01
N VAL A 327 -17.83 12.98 6.47
CA VAL A 327 -17.84 13.71 7.75
C VAL A 327 -17.54 12.76 8.91
N LYS A 328 -18.22 11.61 8.96
CA LYS A 328 -18.05 10.59 9.99
C LYS A 328 -16.63 10.02 10.00
N SER A 329 -16.08 9.71 8.82
CA SER A 329 -14.72 9.18 8.67
C SER A 329 -13.68 10.16 9.21
N GLY A 330 -13.84 11.46 8.93
CA GLY A 330 -12.93 12.46 9.45
C GLY A 330 -13.05 12.72 10.95
N ILE A 331 -14.26 12.68 11.53
CA ILE A 331 -14.46 12.74 12.98
C ILE A 331 -13.65 11.62 13.65
N LEU A 332 -13.83 10.38 13.17
CA LEU A 332 -13.15 9.22 13.73
C LEU A 332 -11.63 9.33 13.59
N ALA A 333 -11.12 9.60 12.39
CA ALA A 333 -9.68 9.66 12.14
C ALA A 333 -9.01 10.75 12.98
N LEU A 334 -9.56 11.97 12.99
CA LEU A 334 -9.00 13.09 13.73
C LEU A 334 -9.13 12.94 15.25
N MET A 335 -10.20 12.29 15.72
CA MET A 335 -10.33 11.90 17.13
C MET A 335 -9.23 10.92 17.53
N LEU A 336 -9.02 9.84 16.78
CA LEU A 336 -8.01 8.83 17.07
C LEU A 336 -6.59 9.40 17.03
N ALA A 337 -6.31 10.31 16.09
CA ALA A 337 -5.06 11.06 16.03
C ALA A 337 -4.86 11.93 17.29
N SER A 338 -5.89 12.67 17.69
CA SER A 338 -5.86 13.55 18.86
C SER A 338 -5.66 12.78 20.17
N VAL A 339 -6.40 11.69 20.36
CA VAL A 339 -6.24 10.80 21.52
C VAL A 339 -4.82 10.22 21.55
N SER A 340 -4.30 9.79 20.40
CA SER A 340 -2.94 9.25 20.29
C SER A 340 -1.86 10.27 20.66
N MET A 341 -2.01 11.53 20.24
CA MET A 341 -1.11 12.62 20.64
C MET A 341 -1.24 12.97 22.12
N GLY A 342 -2.45 12.89 22.68
CA GLY A 342 -2.69 13.02 24.12
C GLY A 342 -1.98 11.95 24.94
N LEU A 343 -2.04 10.69 24.50
CA LEU A 343 -1.29 9.59 25.13
C LEU A 343 0.22 9.78 25.02
N ALA A 344 0.73 10.26 23.88
CA ALA A 344 2.14 10.59 23.71
C ALA A 344 2.57 11.72 24.68
N TYR A 345 1.73 12.74 24.86
CA TYR A 345 1.96 13.78 25.85
C TYR A 345 1.97 13.23 27.29
N LEU A 346 0.96 12.44 27.70
CA LEU A 346 0.92 11.80 29.02
C LEU A 346 2.13 10.92 29.29
N LYS A 347 2.59 10.18 28.26
CA LYS A 347 3.83 9.42 28.34
C LYS A 347 5.03 10.34 28.56
N SER A 348 5.14 11.46 27.84
CA SER A 348 6.26 12.39 27.92
C SER A 348 6.42 13.07 29.29
N ILE A 349 5.32 13.30 30.01
CA ILE A 349 5.29 13.84 31.39
C ILE A 349 5.35 12.75 32.47
N ASN A 350 5.67 11.50 32.10
CA ASN A 350 5.76 10.35 32.99
C ASN A 350 4.46 10.01 33.76
N ARG A 351 3.29 10.49 33.29
CA ARG A 351 1.98 10.11 33.85
C ARG A 351 1.48 8.77 33.34
N LEU A 352 2.08 8.24 32.27
CA LEU A 352 1.76 6.95 31.68
C LEU A 352 3.01 6.07 31.59
N LYS A 353 2.94 4.85 32.15
CA LYS A 353 4.03 3.86 32.06
C LYS A 353 4.19 3.36 30.62
N ALA A 354 5.38 2.85 30.28
CA ALA A 354 5.71 2.44 28.91
C ALA A 354 4.79 1.31 28.38
N LEU A 355 4.55 0.26 29.18
CA LEU A 355 3.73 -0.87 28.75
C LEU A 355 2.27 -0.46 28.46
N PRO A 356 1.53 0.22 29.37
CA PRO A 356 0.19 0.72 29.08
C PRO A 356 0.14 1.65 27.86
N PHE A 357 1.13 2.54 27.70
CA PHE A 357 1.22 3.41 26.52
C PHE A 357 1.29 2.61 25.22
N ILE A 358 2.19 1.63 25.13
CA ILE A 358 2.36 0.80 23.94
C ILE A 358 1.07 0.01 23.64
N LEU A 359 0.45 -0.58 24.67
CA LEU A 359 -0.79 -1.34 24.52
C LEU A 359 -1.95 -0.46 24.03
N LEU A 360 -2.13 0.73 24.62
CA LEU A 360 -3.18 1.67 24.21
C LEU A 360 -2.99 2.13 22.76
N ILE A 361 -1.77 2.54 22.38
CA ILE A 361 -1.49 2.93 20.99
C ILE A 361 -1.74 1.76 20.02
N THR A 362 -1.39 0.55 20.43
CA THR A 362 -1.63 -0.66 19.63
C THR A 362 -3.12 -0.93 19.44
N ILE A 363 -3.93 -0.82 20.50
CA ILE A 363 -5.39 -0.98 20.46
C ILE A 363 -6.03 0.10 19.61
N ILE A 364 -5.66 1.37 19.79
CA ILE A 364 -6.19 2.49 19.00
C ILE A 364 -5.84 2.31 17.52
N THR A 365 -4.60 1.91 17.21
CA THR A 365 -4.19 1.61 15.83
C THR A 365 -4.99 0.44 15.24
N PHE A 366 -5.29 -0.59 16.03
CA PHE A 366 -6.15 -1.68 15.61
C PHE A 366 -7.57 -1.18 15.32
N ILE A 367 -8.18 -0.41 16.21
CA ILE A 367 -9.54 0.15 16.02
C ILE A 367 -9.59 1.03 14.77
N ASP A 368 -8.60 1.91 14.59
CA ASP A 368 -8.44 2.79 13.42
C ASP A 368 -8.52 2.00 12.11
N LEU A 369 -7.76 0.92 12.03
CA LEU A 369 -7.69 0.07 10.85
C LEU A 369 -8.90 -0.85 10.71
N TRP A 370 -9.41 -1.39 11.82
CA TRP A 370 -10.50 -2.38 11.85
C TRP A 370 -11.82 -1.79 11.36
N VAL A 371 -12.06 -0.49 11.57
CA VAL A 371 -13.27 0.20 11.06
C VAL A 371 -13.42 0.04 9.54
N TYR A 372 -12.29 -0.03 8.81
CA TYR A 372 -12.27 -0.20 7.36
C TYR A 372 -11.97 -1.63 6.96
N THR A 373 -10.92 -2.22 7.53
CA THR A 373 -10.50 -3.61 7.28
C THR A 373 -11.60 -4.61 7.62
N GLY A 374 -12.28 -4.43 8.75
CA GLY A 374 -13.34 -5.32 9.20
C GLY A 374 -14.56 -5.35 8.28
N LYS A 375 -14.72 -4.39 7.37
CA LYS A 375 -15.76 -4.44 6.31
C LYS A 375 -15.51 -5.62 5.35
N HIS A 376 -14.24 -5.95 5.11
CA HIS A 376 -13.81 -7.01 4.18
C HIS A 376 -13.84 -8.42 4.78
N LEU A 377 -14.04 -8.55 6.09
CA LEU A 377 -13.95 -9.83 6.82
C LEU A 377 -15.31 -10.35 7.30
N LYS A 378 -16.42 -9.69 6.92
CA LYS A 378 -17.77 -10.02 7.40
C LYS A 378 -18.45 -11.11 6.59
N ASP A 379 -18.26 -11.12 5.28
CA ASP A 379 -18.97 -12.02 4.37
C ASP A 379 -18.11 -13.25 4.05
N LEU A 380 -17.95 -14.13 5.05
CA LEU A 380 -17.30 -15.43 4.87
C LEU A 380 -18.31 -16.42 4.25
N TYR A 381 -18.13 -16.76 2.97
CA TYR A 381 -18.97 -17.76 2.31
C TYR A 381 -18.56 -19.20 2.68
N PRO A 382 -19.51 -20.10 3.01
CA PRO A 382 -19.27 -21.52 3.20
C PRO A 382 -18.46 -22.15 2.06
N VAL A 383 -17.56 -23.08 2.40
CA VAL A 383 -16.73 -23.81 1.43
C VAL A 383 -17.60 -24.57 0.41
N GLU A 384 -18.79 -24.97 0.82
CA GLU A 384 -19.82 -25.66 0.06
C GLU A 384 -20.30 -24.84 -1.14
N MET A 385 -20.47 -23.51 -0.98
CA MET A 385 -20.84 -22.64 -2.10
C MET A 385 -19.74 -22.59 -3.17
N ARG A 386 -18.47 -22.65 -2.74
CA ARG A 386 -17.34 -22.74 -3.67
C ARG A 386 -17.38 -24.05 -4.46
N LYS A 387 -17.68 -25.17 -3.80
CA LYS A 387 -17.82 -26.49 -4.46
C LYS A 387 -19.01 -26.53 -5.42
N SER A 388 -20.11 -25.84 -5.13
CA SER A 388 -21.24 -25.75 -6.06
C SER A 388 -20.95 -24.90 -7.29
N THR A 389 -20.17 -23.81 -7.16
CA THR A 389 -19.79 -22.95 -8.29
C THR A 389 -18.91 -23.68 -9.30
N PHE A 390 -18.02 -24.56 -8.82
CA PHE A 390 -17.12 -25.35 -9.68
C PHE A 390 -17.64 -26.78 -9.93
N ARG A 391 -18.97 -26.96 -9.98
CA ARG A 391 -19.54 -28.25 -10.43
C ARG A 391 -19.22 -28.45 -11.90
N MET A 392 -18.65 -29.61 -12.19
CA MET A 392 -18.34 -30.07 -13.55
C MET A 392 -19.60 -30.03 -14.40
N GLN A 393 -19.54 -29.28 -15.50
CA GLN A 393 -20.58 -29.20 -16.51
C GLN A 393 -20.37 -30.27 -17.58
N ASP A 394 -21.35 -30.40 -18.48
CA ASP A 394 -21.29 -31.28 -19.65
C ASP A 394 -20.11 -30.92 -20.58
N PHE A 395 -19.88 -29.63 -20.83
CA PHE A 395 -18.74 -29.17 -21.62
C PHE A 395 -17.40 -29.43 -20.92
N ASP A 396 -17.32 -29.35 -19.58
CA ASP A 396 -16.09 -29.70 -18.85
C ASP A 396 -15.76 -31.20 -19.02
N ALA A 397 -16.78 -32.05 -19.06
CA ALA A 397 -16.63 -33.49 -19.28
C ALA A 397 -16.14 -33.80 -20.69
N TYR A 398 -16.71 -33.14 -21.69
CA TYR A 398 -16.27 -33.23 -23.09
C TYR A 398 -14.81 -32.77 -23.25
N LEU A 399 -14.46 -31.60 -22.70
CA LEU A 399 -13.12 -31.03 -22.82
C LEU A 399 -12.04 -31.86 -22.10
N LYS A 400 -12.39 -32.63 -21.06
CA LYS A 400 -11.45 -33.55 -20.41
C LYS A 400 -11.17 -34.82 -21.22
N GLN A 401 -12.06 -35.19 -22.15
CA GLN A 401 -11.85 -36.33 -23.05
C GLN A 401 -10.92 -35.94 -24.21
N ASP A 402 -10.91 -34.67 -24.59
CA ASP A 402 -10.02 -34.14 -25.61
C ASP A 402 -8.56 -34.08 -25.09
N GLN A 403 -7.66 -34.76 -25.79
CA GLN A 403 -6.21 -34.79 -25.52
C GLN A 403 -5.42 -33.93 -26.53
N GLU A 404 -6.11 -33.31 -27.48
CA GLU A 404 -5.49 -32.50 -28.52
C GLU A 404 -5.19 -31.08 -28.01
N ASN A 405 -4.17 -30.44 -28.56
CA ASN A 405 -3.57 -29.23 -28.00
C ASN A 405 -4.16 -27.96 -28.66
N TYR A 406 -5.49 -27.78 -28.58
CA TYR A 406 -6.16 -26.61 -29.18
C TYR A 406 -6.48 -25.51 -28.17
N ARG A 407 -6.60 -24.28 -28.68
CA ARG A 407 -7.17 -23.16 -27.93
C ARG A 407 -8.68 -23.18 -28.05
N ILE A 408 -9.38 -23.34 -26.94
CA ILE A 408 -10.84 -23.30 -26.89
C ILE A 408 -11.28 -21.83 -26.93
N TYR A 409 -12.12 -21.48 -27.91
CA TYR A 409 -12.74 -20.17 -28.01
C TYR A 409 -14.14 -20.21 -27.38
N PRO A 410 -14.36 -19.62 -26.19
CA PRO A 410 -15.66 -19.65 -25.53
C PRO A 410 -16.62 -18.67 -26.23
N PHE A 411 -17.44 -19.19 -27.14
CA PHE A 411 -18.38 -18.38 -27.94
C PHE A 411 -19.53 -17.79 -27.10
N SER A 412 -19.91 -18.41 -25.97
CA SER A 412 -21.09 -18.05 -25.18
C SER A 412 -20.87 -16.97 -24.12
N THR A 413 -19.65 -16.50 -23.86
CA THR A 413 -19.35 -15.55 -22.76
C THR A 413 -19.59 -14.07 -23.10
N GLY A 414 -20.30 -13.75 -24.19
CA GLY A 414 -20.89 -12.43 -24.45
C GLY A 414 -19.93 -11.26 -24.71
N GLN A 415 -18.61 -11.45 -24.69
CA GLN A 415 -17.64 -10.43 -25.07
C GLN A 415 -16.80 -10.93 -26.26
N LEU A 416 -17.24 -10.58 -27.47
CA LEU A 416 -16.37 -10.59 -28.64
C LEU A 416 -15.20 -9.63 -28.36
N ARG A 417 -14.04 -10.16 -27.98
CA ARG A 417 -12.80 -9.40 -28.12
C ARG A 417 -12.38 -9.51 -29.58
N SER A 418 -12.52 -8.43 -30.33
CA SER A 418 -11.94 -8.34 -31.67
C SER A 418 -10.44 -8.65 -31.59
N ALA A 419 -9.99 -9.50 -32.52
CA ALA A 419 -8.61 -9.95 -32.63
C ALA A 419 -7.60 -8.79 -32.71
#